data_AF-A0A6G0SAD4-F1
#
_entry.id   AF-A0A6G0SAD4-F1
#
_cell.length_a   1.000
_cell.length_b   1.000
_cell.length_c   1.000
_cell.angle_alpha   90.00
_cell.angle_beta   90.00
_cell.angle_gamma   90.00
#
_symmetry.space_group_name_H-M   'P 1'
#
loop_
_entity.id
_entity.type
_entity.pdbx_description
1 polymer ?
#
loop_
_entity_poly.entity_id
_entity_poly.type
_entity_poly.pdbx_seq_one_letter_code
_entity_poly.pdbx_strand_id
1 'polypeptide(L)'
;MTRNKTKNTASNRLGGCDLRVLRDNLDEMTGRPSSASGKRDNPDSSSNGATYASNKRVRAKKRLDQLRKEMDEATEKQSAAGADMLQMLMREDADRRAETEDRRRREDREAVLAAEKREREEREVQRREEAAAAEARRYQELELSKLMRNEQNRKEAEVAAENRRRYEERAERDRAEARERHDVDDALHCVDAEGRPPDAVSASRLTDTTLHLVNCNYM
;
A
#
# COMPACT_ATOMS: atom_id res chain seq x y z
N MET A 1 61.12 17.18 -51.58
CA MET A 1 60.19 17.65 -52.64
C MET A 1 60.89 17.59 -53.98
N THR A 2 60.38 16.80 -54.94
CA THR A 2 60.65 16.98 -56.39
C THR A 2 59.69 16.08 -57.18
N ARG A 3 58.55 16.66 -57.63
CA ARG A 3 57.62 16.05 -58.58
C ARG A 3 58.09 16.38 -60.00
N ASN A 4 58.14 15.39 -60.88
CA ASN A 4 58.40 15.61 -62.32
C ASN A 4 57.27 16.45 -62.93
N LYS A 5 57.65 17.60 -63.51
CA LYS A 5 56.79 18.73 -63.92
C LYS A 5 56.20 18.64 -65.34
N THR A 6 56.09 17.46 -65.95
CA THR A 6 55.74 17.35 -67.39
C THR A 6 54.53 16.48 -67.73
N LYS A 7 53.57 16.30 -66.81
CA LYS A 7 52.25 15.75 -67.18
C LYS A 7 51.16 16.79 -66.91
N ASN A 8 50.88 17.57 -67.94
CA ASN A 8 49.75 18.50 -67.97
C ASN A 8 48.44 17.71 -68.17
N THR A 9 47.57 17.88 -67.18
CA THR A 9 46.10 17.88 -67.22
C THR A 9 45.47 18.08 -68.60
N ALA A 10 44.59 17.17 -69.02
CA ALA A 10 43.33 17.43 -69.75
C ALA A 10 42.79 16.18 -70.48
N SER A 11 42.15 15.26 -69.75
CA SER A 11 41.01 14.51 -70.32
C SER A 11 40.14 14.00 -69.17
N ASN A 12 39.46 14.94 -68.50
CA ASN A 12 38.42 14.66 -67.51
C ASN A 12 37.10 14.25 -68.19
N ARG A 13 37.15 13.40 -69.23
CA ARG A 13 35.95 12.79 -69.82
C ARG A 13 35.60 11.45 -69.19
N LEU A 14 36.47 10.89 -68.34
CA LEU A 14 36.25 9.63 -67.60
C LEU A 14 36.77 9.71 -66.15
N GLY A 15 36.45 10.80 -65.44
CA GLY A 15 36.51 10.84 -63.97
C GLY A 15 37.86 10.53 -63.31
N GLY A 16 38.99 10.69 -64.00
CA GLY A 16 40.32 10.47 -63.41
C GLY A 16 40.60 9.02 -62.97
N CYS A 17 39.78 8.05 -63.39
CA CYS A 17 40.09 6.64 -63.19
C CYS A 17 41.26 6.25 -64.09
N ASP A 18 42.27 5.62 -63.50
CA ASP A 18 43.47 5.17 -64.20
C ASP A 18 43.11 4.15 -65.28
N LEU A 19 43.02 4.62 -66.53
CA LEU A 19 42.66 3.79 -67.68
C LEU A 19 43.70 2.69 -67.96
N ARG A 20 44.85 2.69 -67.29
CA ARG A 20 45.81 1.58 -67.32
C ARG A 20 45.17 0.29 -66.85
N VAL A 21 44.32 0.33 -65.83
CA VAL A 21 43.61 -0.86 -65.34
C VAL A 21 42.69 -1.43 -66.43
N LEU A 22 42.02 -0.57 -67.20
CA LEU A 22 41.18 -1.01 -68.31
C LEU A 22 42.00 -1.50 -69.51
N ARG A 23 43.19 -0.93 -69.74
CA ARG A 23 44.11 -1.35 -70.81
C ARG A 23 44.78 -2.69 -70.49
N ASP A 24 45.25 -2.86 -69.26
CA ASP A 24 46.02 -4.01 -68.81
C ASP A 24 45.10 -5.24 -68.61
N ASN A 25 43.83 -5.01 -68.23
CA ASN A 25 42.82 -6.07 -68.10
C ASN A 25 41.88 -6.15 -69.32
N LEU A 26 42.19 -5.48 -70.43
CA LEU A 26 41.34 -5.48 -71.62
C LEU A 26 41.18 -6.91 -72.19
N ASP A 27 42.26 -7.67 -72.19
CA ASP A 27 42.28 -9.05 -72.69
C ASP A 27 41.44 -9.98 -71.81
N GLU A 28 41.41 -9.73 -70.50
CA GLU A 28 40.60 -10.49 -69.54
C GLU A 28 39.10 -10.14 -69.64
N MET A 29 38.78 -8.86 -69.84
CA MET A 29 37.38 -8.43 -70.02
C MET A 29 36.79 -8.78 -71.39
N THR A 30 37.60 -8.75 -72.46
CA THR A 30 37.11 -9.03 -73.82
C THR A 30 37.28 -10.49 -74.25
N GLY A 31 37.99 -11.30 -73.46
CA GLY A 31 38.15 -12.74 -73.67
C GLY A 31 38.78 -13.10 -75.02
N ARG A 32 39.57 -12.19 -75.60
CA ARG A 32 40.10 -12.31 -76.96
C ARG A 32 41.61 -12.59 -76.89
N PRO A 33 42.11 -13.73 -77.41
CA PRO A 33 43.54 -14.01 -77.37
C PRO A 33 44.32 -13.04 -78.26
N SER A 34 45.30 -12.37 -77.69
CA SER A 34 46.27 -11.52 -78.38
C SER A 34 47.15 -12.37 -79.30
N SER A 35 46.78 -12.45 -80.59
CA SER A 35 47.67 -12.90 -81.64
C SER A 35 47.57 -11.97 -82.85
N ALA A 36 48.75 -11.49 -83.22
CA ALA A 36 49.05 -10.58 -84.31
C ALA A 36 48.45 -10.99 -85.66
N SER A 37 48.19 -9.97 -86.48
CA SER A 37 48.24 -9.95 -87.95
C SER A 37 48.35 -11.32 -88.64
N GLY A 38 47.21 -11.94 -88.91
CA GLY A 38 47.08 -13.02 -89.88
C GLY A 38 45.95 -12.67 -90.83
N LYS A 39 46.26 -12.56 -92.13
CA LYS A 39 45.26 -12.48 -93.19
C LYS A 39 44.29 -13.64 -92.96
N ARG A 40 42.99 -13.34 -92.80
CA ARG A 40 41.96 -14.37 -92.80
C ARG A 40 41.82 -14.82 -94.24
N ASP A 41 42.46 -15.94 -94.59
CA ASP A 41 41.98 -16.74 -95.70
C ASP A 41 40.54 -17.13 -95.36
N ASN A 42 39.63 -16.75 -96.26
CA ASN A 42 38.25 -17.18 -96.26
C ASN A 42 38.22 -18.61 -96.84
N PRO A 43 37.92 -19.66 -96.06
CA PRO A 43 37.43 -20.87 -96.67
C PRO A 43 35.94 -20.66 -96.90
N ASP A 44 35.60 -20.23 -98.12
CA ASP A 44 34.30 -20.56 -98.72
C ASP A 44 34.21 -22.10 -98.75
N SER A 45 33.69 -22.67 -97.67
CA SER A 45 33.34 -24.08 -97.59
C SER A 45 31.94 -24.20 -97.01
N SER A 46 31.00 -23.93 -97.92
CA SER A 46 29.60 -24.31 -97.84
C SER A 46 29.49 -25.83 -97.63
N SER A 47 29.21 -26.23 -96.39
CA SER A 47 28.23 -27.28 -96.02
C SER A 47 28.33 -27.74 -94.55
N ASN A 48 29.38 -27.37 -93.80
CA ASN A 48 29.57 -27.80 -92.39
C ASN A 48 29.38 -26.70 -91.33
N GLY A 49 29.18 -25.44 -91.73
CA GLY A 49 29.03 -24.29 -90.80
C GLY A 49 27.66 -24.19 -90.12
N ALA A 50 26.62 -24.77 -90.71
CA ALA A 50 25.26 -24.75 -90.18
C ALA A 50 25.17 -25.47 -88.82
N THR A 51 25.93 -26.55 -88.62
CA THR A 51 25.97 -27.35 -87.40
C THR A 51 26.76 -26.68 -86.28
N TYR A 52 27.91 -26.04 -86.55
CA TYR A 52 28.69 -25.33 -85.52
C TYR A 52 27.96 -24.08 -85.00
N ALA A 53 27.38 -23.28 -85.91
CA ALA A 53 26.56 -22.13 -85.53
C ALA A 53 25.29 -22.55 -84.77
N SER A 54 24.65 -23.64 -85.17
CA SER A 54 23.51 -24.24 -84.44
C SER A 54 23.91 -24.70 -83.03
N ASN A 55 25.02 -25.42 -82.88
CA ASN A 55 25.52 -25.88 -81.58
C ASN A 55 25.87 -24.72 -80.64
N LYS A 56 26.42 -23.62 -81.15
CA LYS A 56 26.63 -22.38 -80.37
C LYS A 56 25.31 -21.79 -79.87
N ARG A 57 24.28 -21.72 -80.72
CA ARG A 57 22.94 -21.23 -80.34
C ARG A 57 22.29 -22.12 -79.29
N VAL A 58 22.36 -23.44 -79.45
CA VAL A 58 21.85 -24.41 -78.47
C VAL A 58 22.57 -24.27 -77.13
N ARG A 59 23.89 -24.11 -77.14
CA ARG A 59 24.69 -23.93 -75.91
C ARG A 59 24.41 -22.60 -75.21
N ALA A 60 24.19 -21.53 -75.99
CA ALA A 60 23.78 -20.23 -75.46
C ALA A 60 22.37 -20.28 -74.85
N LYS A 61 21.42 -20.93 -75.53
CA LYS A 61 20.07 -21.14 -75.03
C LYS A 61 20.08 -21.92 -73.72
N LYS A 62 20.83 -23.03 -73.65
CA LYS A 62 20.98 -23.83 -72.42
C LYS A 62 21.55 -23.00 -71.26
N ARG A 63 22.50 -22.10 -71.52
CA ARG A 63 23.03 -21.18 -70.50
C ARG A 63 21.98 -20.17 -70.02
N LEU A 64 21.18 -19.60 -70.93
CA LEU A 64 20.10 -18.68 -70.56
C LEU A 64 18.99 -19.39 -69.77
N ASP A 65 18.61 -20.59 -70.18
CA ASP A 65 17.62 -21.40 -69.48
C ASP A 65 18.11 -21.78 -68.07
N GLN A 66 19.41 -22.09 -67.92
CA GLN A 66 20.04 -22.33 -66.63
C GLN A 66 20.02 -21.08 -65.73
N LEU A 67 20.38 -19.91 -66.26
CA LEU A 67 20.36 -18.65 -65.51
C LEU A 67 18.94 -18.26 -65.06
N ARG A 68 17.93 -18.50 -65.91
CA ARG A 68 16.52 -18.29 -65.55
C ARG A 68 16.11 -19.17 -64.37
N LYS A 69 16.43 -20.46 -64.45
CA LYS A 69 16.17 -21.41 -63.39
C LYS A 69 16.85 -21.00 -62.06
N GLU A 70 18.10 -20.55 -62.12
CA GLU A 70 18.82 -20.09 -60.93
C GLU A 70 18.21 -18.82 -60.32
N MET A 71 17.73 -17.88 -61.13
CA MET A 71 16.97 -16.74 -60.61
C MET A 71 15.67 -17.18 -59.94
N ASP A 72 14.90 -18.04 -60.59
CA ASP A 72 13.62 -18.50 -60.07
C ASP A 72 13.82 -19.20 -58.71
N GLU A 73 14.81 -20.10 -58.62
CA GLU A 73 15.19 -20.75 -57.37
C GLU A 73 15.69 -19.76 -56.30
N ALA A 74 16.42 -18.71 -56.69
CA ALA A 74 16.87 -17.67 -55.74
C ALA A 74 15.69 -16.84 -55.21
N THR A 75 14.72 -16.50 -56.07
CA THR A 75 13.52 -15.78 -55.66
C THR A 75 12.62 -16.63 -54.76
N GLU A 76 12.48 -17.93 -55.02
CA GLU A 76 11.74 -18.85 -54.15
C GLU A 76 12.40 -18.98 -52.77
N LYS A 77 13.73 -19.13 -52.72
CA LYS A 77 14.47 -19.19 -51.44
C LYS A 77 14.37 -17.88 -50.66
N GLN A 78 14.43 -16.74 -51.35
CA GLN A 78 14.28 -15.43 -50.71
C GLN A 78 12.85 -15.24 -50.17
N SER A 79 11.84 -15.66 -50.93
CA SER A 79 10.43 -15.62 -50.50
C SER A 79 10.18 -16.54 -49.30
N ALA A 80 10.70 -17.77 -49.33
CA ALA A 80 10.62 -18.73 -48.23
C ALA A 80 11.30 -18.20 -46.96
N ALA A 81 12.53 -17.68 -47.08
CA ALA A 81 13.24 -17.08 -45.95
C ALA A 81 12.51 -15.85 -45.38
N GLY A 82 11.89 -15.03 -46.25
CA GLY A 82 11.06 -13.91 -45.83
C GLY A 82 9.79 -14.35 -45.08
N ALA A 83 9.13 -15.41 -45.56
CA ALA A 83 7.96 -15.99 -44.92
C ALA A 83 8.29 -16.61 -43.55
N ASP A 84 9.43 -17.29 -43.43
CA ASP A 84 9.89 -17.87 -42.16
C ASP A 84 10.21 -16.80 -41.11
N MET A 85 10.88 -15.71 -41.50
CA MET A 85 11.13 -14.57 -40.61
C MET A 85 9.83 -13.91 -40.16
N LEU A 86 8.87 -13.72 -41.07
CA LEU A 86 7.56 -13.17 -40.72
C LEU A 86 6.80 -14.11 -39.78
N GLN A 87 6.84 -15.42 -40.02
CA GLN A 87 6.21 -16.41 -39.14
C GLN A 87 6.85 -16.42 -37.75
N MET A 88 8.16 -16.28 -37.65
CA MET A 88 8.88 -16.19 -36.38
C MET A 88 8.45 -14.95 -35.57
N LEU A 89 8.40 -13.78 -36.22
CA LEU A 89 7.95 -12.53 -35.58
C LEU A 89 6.52 -12.63 -35.05
N MET A 90 5.61 -13.23 -35.83
CA MET A 90 4.21 -13.41 -35.42
C MET A 90 4.08 -14.35 -34.22
N ARG A 91 4.92 -15.39 -34.12
CA ARG A 91 4.96 -16.28 -32.95
C ARG A 91 5.49 -15.54 -31.72
N GLU A 92 6.59 -14.81 -31.85
CA GLU A 92 7.16 -14.03 -30.76
C GLU A 92 6.20 -12.95 -30.22
N ASP A 93 5.45 -12.28 -31.11
CA ASP A 93 4.40 -11.35 -30.72
C ASP A 93 3.26 -12.04 -29.96
N ALA A 94 2.88 -13.26 -30.37
CA ALA A 94 1.86 -14.05 -29.69
C ALA A 94 2.34 -14.50 -28.30
N ASP A 95 3.59 -14.95 -28.20
CA ASP A 95 4.20 -15.40 -26.95
C ASP A 95 4.31 -14.24 -25.95
N ARG A 96 4.79 -13.06 -26.41
CA ARG A 96 4.83 -11.85 -25.57
C ARG A 96 3.45 -11.45 -25.07
N ARG A 97 2.41 -11.51 -25.91
CA ARG A 97 1.03 -11.24 -25.49
C ARG A 97 0.57 -12.26 -24.45
N ALA A 98 0.82 -13.55 -24.67
CA ALA A 98 0.46 -14.61 -23.73
C ALA A 98 1.13 -14.41 -22.36
N GLU A 99 2.43 -14.12 -22.32
CA GLU A 99 3.16 -13.83 -21.08
C GLU A 99 2.61 -12.63 -20.33
N THR A 100 2.31 -11.53 -21.03
CA THR A 100 1.75 -10.33 -20.38
C THR A 100 0.35 -10.58 -19.82
N GLU A 101 -0.46 -11.38 -20.50
CA GLU A 101 -1.79 -11.75 -20.01
C GLU A 101 -1.70 -12.70 -18.81
N ASP A 102 -0.79 -13.67 -18.84
CA ASP A 102 -0.54 -14.55 -17.70
C ASP A 102 -0.03 -13.79 -16.48
N ARG A 103 0.83 -12.79 -16.68
CA ARG A 103 1.23 -11.89 -15.60
C ARG A 103 0.03 -11.15 -15.01
N ARG A 104 -0.82 -10.56 -15.85
CA ARG A 104 -2.05 -9.88 -15.38
C ARG A 104 -2.95 -10.82 -14.57
N ARG A 105 -3.15 -12.05 -15.04
CA ARG A 105 -3.95 -13.05 -14.31
C ARG A 105 -3.36 -13.38 -12.94
N ARG A 106 -2.04 -13.39 -12.79
CA ARG A 106 -1.39 -13.57 -11.48
C ARG A 106 -1.60 -12.36 -10.60
N GLU A 107 -1.35 -11.17 -11.13
CA GLU A 107 -1.57 -9.89 -10.43
C GLU A 107 -3.02 -9.75 -9.95
N ASP A 108 -4.00 -10.12 -10.77
CA ASP A 108 -5.42 -10.08 -10.40
C ASP A 108 -5.74 -11.04 -9.24
N ARG A 109 -5.18 -12.27 -9.27
CA ARG A 109 -5.34 -13.22 -8.16
C ARG A 109 -4.70 -12.70 -6.88
N GLU A 110 -3.50 -12.12 -6.98
CA GLU A 110 -2.81 -11.51 -5.85
C GLU A 110 -3.58 -10.31 -5.31
N ALA A 111 -4.16 -9.47 -6.18
CA ALA A 111 -4.99 -8.34 -5.80
C ALA A 111 -6.25 -8.77 -5.04
N VAL A 112 -6.92 -9.84 -5.50
CA VAL A 112 -8.08 -10.43 -4.81
C VAL A 112 -7.68 -10.94 -3.43
N LEU A 113 -6.59 -11.70 -3.31
CA LEU A 113 -6.11 -12.20 -2.02
C LEU A 113 -5.68 -11.06 -1.07
N ALA A 114 -5.05 -10.02 -1.60
CA ALA A 114 -4.67 -8.85 -0.82
C ALA A 114 -5.90 -8.06 -0.33
N ALA A 115 -6.94 -7.95 -1.15
CA ALA A 115 -8.19 -7.31 -0.77
C ALA A 115 -8.93 -8.11 0.31
N GLU A 116 -9.03 -9.44 0.16
CA GLU A 116 -9.63 -10.32 1.16
C GLU A 116 -8.88 -10.24 2.50
N LYS A 117 -7.54 -10.23 2.45
CA LYS A 117 -6.71 -10.08 3.65
C LYS A 117 -6.98 -8.76 4.36
N ARG A 118 -7.04 -7.65 3.62
CA ARG A 118 -7.35 -6.32 4.18
C ARG A 118 -8.74 -6.30 4.80
N GLU A 119 -9.74 -6.85 4.12
CA GLU A 119 -11.10 -6.93 4.65
C GLU A 119 -11.15 -7.73 5.96
N ARG A 120 -10.43 -8.85 6.03
CA ARG A 120 -10.33 -9.65 7.25
C ARG A 120 -9.66 -8.87 8.39
N GLU A 121 -8.59 -8.15 8.09
CA GLU A 121 -7.89 -7.29 9.06
C GLU A 121 -8.80 -6.17 9.57
N GLU A 122 -9.55 -5.50 8.69
CA GLU A 122 -10.53 -4.47 9.07
C GLU A 122 -11.61 -5.04 9.99
N ARG A 123 -12.16 -6.22 9.66
CA ARG A 123 -13.12 -6.91 10.52
C ARG A 123 -12.51 -7.30 11.87
N GLU A 124 -11.24 -7.66 11.91
CA GLU A 124 -10.53 -7.95 13.17
C GLU A 124 -10.31 -6.70 14.01
N VAL A 125 -9.96 -5.57 13.39
CA VAL A 125 -9.85 -4.28 14.07
C VAL A 125 -11.20 -3.88 14.65
N GLN A 126 -12.27 -3.94 13.87
CA GLN A 126 -13.62 -3.62 14.35
C GLN A 126 -14.03 -4.48 15.55
N ARG A 127 -13.78 -5.80 15.52
CA ARG A 127 -14.06 -6.68 16.67
C ARG A 127 -13.25 -6.30 17.91
N ARG A 128 -11.98 -5.93 17.74
CA ARG A 128 -11.12 -5.50 18.86
C ARG A 128 -11.57 -4.16 19.43
N GLU A 129 -11.90 -3.20 18.57
CA GLU A 129 -12.41 -1.89 18.97
C GLU A 129 -13.74 -2.01 19.68
N GLU A 130 -14.67 -2.84 19.19
CA GLU A 130 -15.95 -3.10 19.83
C GLU A 130 -15.76 -3.77 21.19
N ALA A 131 -14.86 -4.75 21.30
CA ALA A 131 -14.54 -5.40 22.57
C ALA A 131 -13.93 -4.40 23.57
N ALA A 132 -13.00 -3.55 23.13
CA ALA A 132 -12.41 -2.51 23.96
C ALA A 132 -13.44 -1.46 24.40
N ALA A 133 -14.36 -1.07 23.51
CA ALA A 133 -15.45 -0.16 23.85
C ALA A 133 -16.44 -0.79 24.84
N ALA A 134 -16.73 -2.09 24.70
CA ALA A 134 -17.55 -2.82 25.65
C ALA A 134 -16.87 -2.91 27.03
N GLU A 135 -15.56 -3.14 27.08
CA GLU A 135 -14.79 -3.14 28.32
C GLU A 135 -14.75 -1.75 28.97
N ALA A 136 -14.55 -0.69 28.17
CA ALA A 136 -14.58 0.69 28.67
C ALA A 136 -15.94 1.04 29.30
N ARG A 137 -17.05 0.60 28.69
CA ARG A 137 -18.40 0.76 29.28
C ARG A 137 -18.53 0.02 30.61
N ARG A 138 -18.05 -1.23 30.69
CA ARG A 138 -18.06 -2.01 31.94
C ARG A 138 -17.24 -1.34 33.02
N TYR A 139 -16.07 -0.79 32.66
CA TYR A 139 -15.21 -0.09 33.60
C TYR A 139 -15.91 1.17 34.16
N GLN A 140 -16.53 1.98 33.30
CA GLN A 140 -17.30 3.15 33.72
C GLN A 140 -18.48 2.77 34.63
N GLU A 141 -19.22 1.71 34.30
CA GLU A 141 -20.32 1.22 35.13
C GLU A 141 -19.84 0.78 36.52
N LEU A 142 -18.72 0.05 36.58
CA LEU A 142 -18.10 -0.35 37.85
C LEU A 142 -17.62 0.85 38.67
N GLU A 143 -17.03 1.86 38.03
CA GLU A 143 -16.62 3.09 38.72
C GLU A 143 -17.82 3.85 39.29
N LEU A 144 -18.89 4.01 38.50
CA LEU A 144 -20.12 4.65 38.96
C LEU A 144 -20.77 3.85 40.10
N SER A 145 -20.83 2.52 39.99
CA SER A 145 -21.36 1.64 41.05
C SER A 145 -20.55 1.79 42.35
N LYS A 146 -19.22 1.84 42.24
CA LYS A 146 -18.33 2.04 43.39
C LYS A 146 -18.55 3.42 44.03
N LEU A 147 -18.70 4.47 43.22
CA LEU A 147 -18.99 5.82 43.71
C LEU A 147 -20.34 5.87 44.44
N MET A 148 -21.40 5.32 43.86
CA MET A 148 -22.72 5.26 44.49
C MET A 148 -22.69 4.52 45.83
N ARG A 149 -21.99 3.37 45.89
CA ARG A 149 -21.84 2.62 47.14
C ARG A 149 -21.05 3.40 48.19
N ASN A 150 -19.99 4.09 47.80
CA ASN A 150 -19.21 4.91 48.72
C ASN A 150 -20.02 6.10 49.24
N GLU A 151 -20.82 6.74 48.38
CA GLU A 151 -21.70 7.82 48.79
C GLU A 151 -22.79 7.32 49.74
N GLN A 152 -23.39 6.16 49.46
CA GLN A 152 -24.35 5.53 50.36
C GLN A 152 -23.72 5.21 51.72
N ASN A 153 -22.54 4.58 51.75
CA ASN A 153 -21.82 4.29 52.98
C ASN A 153 -21.53 5.57 53.78
N ARG A 154 -21.21 6.68 53.09
CA ARG A 154 -21.00 7.98 53.73
C ARG A 154 -22.26 8.51 54.39
N LYS A 155 -23.40 8.46 53.68
CA LYS A 155 -24.71 8.87 54.21
C LYS A 155 -25.13 8.01 55.41
N GLU A 156 -24.95 6.69 55.31
CA GLU A 156 -25.22 5.77 56.41
C GLU A 156 -24.34 6.04 57.63
N ALA A 157 -23.06 6.34 57.43
CA ALA A 157 -22.14 6.70 58.51
C ALA A 157 -22.52 8.03 59.19
N GLU A 158 -22.98 9.01 58.42
CA GLU A 158 -23.48 10.29 58.92
C GLU A 158 -24.76 10.12 59.76
N VAL A 159 -25.75 9.37 59.25
CA VAL A 159 -26.96 9.04 60.00
C VAL A 159 -26.64 8.25 61.27
N ALA A 160 -25.71 7.30 61.19
CA ALA A 160 -25.26 6.55 62.37
C ALA A 160 -24.57 7.46 63.40
N ALA A 161 -23.79 8.45 62.96
CA ALA A 161 -23.17 9.43 63.85
C ALA A 161 -24.19 10.36 64.50
N GLU A 162 -25.19 10.82 63.74
CA GLU A 162 -26.29 11.63 64.28
C GLU A 162 -27.12 10.83 65.29
N ASN A 163 -27.45 9.58 64.99
CA ASN A 163 -28.16 8.71 65.91
C ASN A 163 -27.37 8.52 67.22
N ARG A 164 -26.04 8.30 67.14
CA ARG A 164 -25.18 8.23 68.34
C ARG A 164 -25.28 9.50 69.20
N ARG A 165 -25.18 10.68 68.57
CA ARG A 165 -25.33 11.97 69.28
C ARG A 165 -26.69 12.10 69.97
N ARG A 166 -27.78 11.73 69.30
CA ARG A 166 -29.13 11.75 69.89
C ARG A 166 -29.29 10.78 71.05
N TYR A 167 -28.61 9.63 71.01
CA TYR A 167 -28.58 8.70 72.14
C TYR A 167 -27.78 9.26 73.32
N GLU A 168 -26.64 9.88 73.06
CA GLU A 168 -25.82 10.53 74.08
C GLU A 168 -26.58 11.68 74.75
N GLU A 169 -27.24 12.54 73.97
CA GLU A 169 -28.08 13.64 74.47
C GLU A 169 -29.19 13.14 75.40
N ARG A 170 -29.92 12.09 74.99
CA ARG A 170 -30.94 11.46 75.85
C ARG A 170 -30.34 10.90 77.14
N ALA A 171 -29.21 10.20 77.04
CA ALA A 171 -28.53 9.65 78.20
C ALA A 171 -28.02 10.75 79.16
N GLU A 172 -27.57 11.90 78.65
CA GLU A 172 -27.21 13.05 79.47
C GLU A 172 -28.42 13.69 80.15
N ARG A 173 -29.55 13.81 79.43
CA ARG A 173 -30.80 14.29 80.02
C ARG A 173 -31.27 13.40 81.17
N ASP A 174 -31.26 12.08 80.97
CA ASP A 174 -31.65 11.11 82.01
C ASP A 174 -30.72 11.20 83.24
N ARG A 175 -29.41 11.39 83.02
CA ARG A 175 -28.44 11.61 84.10
C ARG A 175 -28.68 12.94 84.84
N ALA A 176 -29.03 14.00 84.13
CA ALA A 176 -29.34 15.31 84.72
C ALA A 176 -30.61 15.22 85.57
N GLU A 177 -31.68 14.59 85.05
CA GLU A 177 -32.92 14.38 85.80
C GLU A 177 -32.69 13.53 87.05
N ALA A 178 -31.84 12.49 86.97
CA ALA A 178 -31.48 11.69 88.13
C ALA A 178 -30.74 12.49 89.20
N ARG A 179 -29.87 13.44 88.81
CA ARG A 179 -29.22 14.38 89.74
C ARG A 179 -30.24 15.31 90.38
N GLU A 180 -31.15 15.88 89.61
CA GLU A 180 -32.22 16.73 90.14
C GLU A 180 -33.11 15.98 91.14
N ARG A 181 -33.48 14.73 90.86
CA ARG A 181 -34.23 13.88 91.79
C ARG A 181 -33.45 13.65 93.09
N HIS A 182 -32.16 13.34 93.00
CA HIS A 182 -31.29 13.16 94.16
C HIS A 182 -31.16 14.46 94.96
N ASP A 183 -31.01 15.61 94.31
CA ASP A 183 -30.92 16.92 94.97
C ASP A 183 -32.25 17.28 95.67
N VAL A 184 -33.39 16.92 95.08
CA VAL A 184 -34.72 17.09 95.70
C VAL A 184 -34.88 16.15 96.89
N ASP A 185 -34.50 14.88 96.77
CA ASP A 185 -34.55 13.90 97.85
C ASP A 185 -33.60 14.30 98.99
N ASP A 186 -32.40 14.78 98.68
CA ASP A 186 -31.45 15.35 99.64
C ASP A 186 -32.02 16.61 100.29
N ALA A 187 -32.70 17.50 99.56
CA ALA A 187 -33.33 18.68 100.13
C ALA A 187 -34.53 18.32 101.04
N LEU A 188 -35.25 17.23 100.74
CA LEU A 188 -36.31 16.68 101.59
C LEU A 188 -35.76 15.92 102.81
N HIS A 189 -34.55 15.36 102.70
CA HIS A 189 -33.83 14.68 103.78
C HIS A 189 -32.81 15.58 104.52
N CYS A 190 -32.61 16.81 104.08
CA CYS A 190 -32.00 17.90 104.83
C CYS A 190 -32.96 18.30 105.95
N VAL A 191 -32.97 17.48 106.99
CA VAL A 191 -33.52 17.87 108.27
C VAL A 191 -32.57 18.93 108.83
N ASP A 192 -33.08 20.10 109.18
CA ASP A 192 -32.33 21.09 109.95
C ASP A 192 -31.68 20.39 111.16
N ALA A 193 -30.59 20.96 111.70
CA ALA A 193 -29.83 20.43 112.85
C ALA A 193 -30.66 20.14 114.13
N GLU A 194 -31.97 20.37 114.10
CA GLU A 194 -32.97 20.17 115.14
C GLU A 194 -34.02 19.07 114.84
N GLY A 195 -33.93 18.32 113.73
CA GLY A 195 -34.75 17.12 113.55
C GLY A 195 -36.23 17.35 113.19
N ARG A 196 -36.59 18.44 112.49
CA ARG A 196 -38.00 18.77 112.14
C ARG A 196 -38.19 18.96 110.62
N PRO A 197 -39.25 18.42 109.99
CA PRO A 197 -39.46 18.54 108.54
C PRO A 197 -39.90 19.95 108.12
N PRO A 198 -39.58 20.40 106.90
CA PRO A 198 -39.87 21.76 106.44
C PRO A 198 -41.38 21.98 106.19
N ASP A 199 -41.93 23.04 106.78
CA ASP A 199 -43.33 23.43 106.62
C ASP A 199 -43.65 23.82 105.17
N ALA A 200 -44.82 23.35 104.69
CA ALA A 200 -45.29 23.39 103.30
C ALA A 200 -45.61 24.79 102.70
N VAL A 201 -45.02 25.87 103.21
CA VAL A 201 -45.42 27.25 102.87
C VAL A 201 -44.37 28.02 102.05
N SER A 202 -43.16 27.48 101.89
CA SER A 202 -42.06 28.19 101.19
C SER A 202 -41.94 27.87 99.68
N ALA A 203 -42.67 26.87 99.17
CA ALA A 203 -42.57 26.46 97.76
C ALA A 203 -43.27 27.42 96.76
N SER A 204 -44.02 28.41 97.24
CA SER A 204 -44.84 29.29 96.39
C SER A 204 -44.19 30.61 95.96
N ARG A 205 -42.90 30.84 96.27
CA ARG A 205 -42.25 32.16 96.03
C ARG A 205 -41.03 32.18 95.12
N LEU A 206 -40.69 31.07 94.46
CA LEU A 206 -39.54 31.03 93.54
C LEU A 206 -39.90 30.71 92.08
N THR A 207 -41.19 30.57 91.73
CA THR A 207 -41.61 30.34 90.34
C THR A 207 -41.97 31.62 89.57
N ASP A 208 -41.85 32.81 90.17
CA ASP A 208 -42.41 34.05 89.59
C ASP A 208 -41.40 35.07 89.04
N THR A 209 -40.09 34.77 88.95
CA THR A 209 -39.11 35.74 88.41
C THR A 209 -38.19 35.26 87.28
N THR A 210 -38.51 34.16 86.61
CA THR A 210 -37.81 33.76 85.36
C THR A 210 -38.77 33.40 84.23
N LEU A 211 -39.86 34.16 84.07
CA LEU A 211 -40.77 34.08 82.93
C LEU A 211 -40.64 35.24 81.94
N HIS A 212 -39.47 35.89 81.88
CA HIS A 212 -39.14 36.85 80.81
C HIS A 212 -37.69 36.67 80.36
N LEU A 213 -37.42 35.69 79.50
CA LEU A 213 -36.31 35.71 78.50
C LEU A 213 -36.36 34.49 77.54
N VAL A 214 -37.56 34.07 77.11
CA VAL A 214 -37.71 33.17 75.95
C VAL A 214 -38.70 33.79 74.99
N ASN A 215 -38.25 34.81 74.27
CA ASN A 215 -38.73 35.12 72.92
C ASN A 215 -37.82 36.18 72.30
N CYS A 216 -36.90 35.73 71.46
CA CYS A 216 -36.36 36.39 70.25
C CYS A 216 -34.94 35.88 69.95
N ASN A 217 -34.84 34.75 69.26
CA ASN A 217 -33.82 34.53 68.24
C ASN A 217 -34.19 33.29 67.40
N TYR A 218 -35.08 33.55 66.44
CA TYR A 218 -35.17 32.78 65.20
C TYR A 218 -34.85 33.80 64.08
N MET A 219 -33.61 33.81 63.64
CA MET A 219 -33.11 34.32 62.36
C MET A 219 -32.02 33.38 61.90
#